data_AF-A0A819YXD8-F1
#
_entry.id   AF-A0A819YXD8-F1
#
_cell.length_a   1.000
_cell.length_b   1.000
_cell.length_c   1.000
_cell.angle_alpha   90.00
_cell.angle_beta   90.00
_cell.angle_gamma   90.00
#
_symmetry.space_group_name_H-M   'P 1'
#
loop_
_entity.id
_entity.type
_entity.pdbx_description
1 polymer ?
#
loop_
_entity_poly.entity_id
_entity_poly.type
_entity_poly.pdbx_seq_one_letter_code
_entity_poly.pdbx_strand_id
1 'polypeptide(L)'
;IYTENNSYLFNTTNFNNQHELITNNNYSSSDWQISIPFNTNNESMLASCYTNNHDINSYNCENSEYWICVKCQATATSYSDLSVTVRDEHTHLPDKTDKEILEIRQNLKRKAIDESVPIDRIVEEAFHVIHNQFRSNDLLINIPSIHTIKNTVRKQRRKTRPPLPRSIEQLPFLLSDVYCKTTQDERFLLYVGPLSGVRSLVFSAYNDMIYLSQQENWYSDGTFYICPSIFYQTYSIHAYYDGISTPCIFALLSGKSEQSYTDLFALIFKEMFEFNLPVRLKTITIDFEQAVKNVFTKHYPTVTVPGCLFHCGQSLYRKFVDLGLKTAYKNDENLRDWFRSFAALSLLPLNHMLWGLQYLIHTRPAYPCIPVFLNYYHNTYGSFSIFLPHMYNHYRNIYYHVPKGETADFWT
;
A
#
# COMPACT_ATOMS: atom_id res chain seq x y z
N ILE A 1 -52.25 -43.09 -18.92
CA ILE A 1 -51.85 -43.63 -20.24
C ILE A 1 -50.70 -44.59 -19.95
N TYR A 2 -50.97 -45.84 -20.28
CA TYR A 2 -50.19 -47.06 -20.06
C TYR A 2 -48.77 -46.98 -20.67
N THR A 3 -47.76 -47.48 -19.94
CA THR A 3 -46.84 -48.61 -20.30
C THR A 3 -45.66 -48.18 -21.19
N GLU A 4 -44.47 -48.78 -21.19
CA GLU A 4 -43.94 -50.14 -20.91
C GLU A 4 -42.44 -49.97 -20.52
N ASN A 5 -41.84 -50.71 -19.57
CA ASN A 5 -41.26 -52.07 -19.72
C ASN A 5 -40.27 -52.16 -20.91
N ASN A 6 -39.08 -52.77 -20.88
CA ASN A 6 -38.53 -53.82 -20.02
C ASN A 6 -37.09 -54.16 -20.52
N SER A 7 -36.17 -54.51 -19.62
CA SER A 7 -35.27 -55.71 -19.64
C SER A 7 -34.29 -55.95 -20.82
N TYR A 8 -33.07 -56.53 -20.73
CA TYR A 8 -32.47 -57.67 -20.01
C TYR A 8 -30.91 -57.50 -20.08
N LEU A 9 -30.10 -57.72 -19.02
CA LEU A 9 -29.51 -59.01 -18.57
C LEU A 9 -28.52 -59.67 -19.58
N PHE A 10 -27.21 -59.67 -19.31
CA PHE A 10 -26.45 -60.85 -18.80
C PHE A 10 -24.92 -60.65 -18.77
N ASN A 11 -24.32 -61.23 -17.73
CA ASN A 11 -22.88 -61.50 -17.51
C ASN A 11 -22.21 -62.29 -18.64
N THR A 12 -20.90 -62.11 -18.87
CA THR A 12 -19.84 -63.07 -18.44
C THR A 12 -18.43 -62.76 -19.01
N THR A 13 -17.42 -63.04 -18.15
CA THR A 13 -16.04 -63.51 -18.42
C THR A 13 -14.91 -62.57 -18.91
N ASN A 14 -14.01 -62.29 -17.95
CA ASN A 14 -12.52 -62.37 -17.97
C ASN A 14 -11.74 -62.07 -19.25
N PHE A 15 -10.83 -61.09 -19.19
CA PHE A 15 -9.40 -61.29 -19.49
C PHE A 15 -8.55 -60.19 -18.82
N ASN A 16 -7.49 -60.62 -18.13
CA ASN A 16 -6.42 -59.79 -17.55
C ASN A 16 -5.70 -58.97 -18.63
N ASN A 17 -5.35 -57.70 -18.34
CA ASN A 17 -3.96 -57.26 -18.19
C ASN A 17 -3.84 -55.73 -18.03
N GLN A 18 -3.27 -55.35 -16.87
CA GLN A 18 -2.28 -54.31 -16.63
C GLN A 18 -2.28 -53.04 -17.51
N HIS A 19 -2.65 -51.92 -16.91
CA HIS A 19 -1.84 -50.69 -16.91
C HIS A 19 -2.22 -49.85 -15.68
N GLU A 20 -1.42 -50.01 -14.61
CA GLU A 20 -1.43 -49.09 -13.47
C GLU A 20 -0.88 -47.73 -13.92
N LEU A 21 -1.73 -46.70 -13.87
CA LEU A 21 -1.31 -45.30 -13.81
C LEU A 21 -1.09 -44.98 -12.33
N ILE A 22 0.13 -45.18 -11.85
CA ILE A 22 0.57 -44.65 -10.55
C ILE A 22 0.82 -43.15 -10.74
N THR A 23 -0.12 -42.37 -10.22
CA THR A 23 0.10 -41.04 -9.71
C THR A 23 1.05 -41.10 -8.52
N ASN A 24 2.19 -40.43 -8.63
CA ASN A 24 2.91 -39.72 -7.56
C ASN A 24 4.36 -39.54 -7.98
N ASN A 25 4.84 -38.30 -7.98
CA ASN A 25 5.98 -37.97 -7.12
C ASN A 25 6.12 -36.46 -6.98
N ASN A 26 5.90 -36.04 -5.73
CA ASN A 26 6.56 -34.91 -5.11
C ASN A 26 8.06 -34.96 -5.42
N TYR A 27 8.64 -33.85 -5.88
CA TYR A 27 10.06 -33.61 -5.69
C TYR A 27 10.28 -32.23 -5.09
N SER A 28 10.77 -32.29 -3.86
CA SER A 28 11.35 -31.22 -3.06
C SER A 28 12.46 -30.50 -3.81
N SER A 29 12.52 -29.19 -3.63
CA SER A 29 13.66 -28.37 -4.02
C SER A 29 14.86 -28.74 -3.14
N SER A 30 15.73 -29.61 -3.64
CA SER A 30 17.04 -29.85 -3.06
C SER A 30 18.05 -30.03 -4.18
N ASP A 31 18.99 -29.09 -4.25
CA ASP A 31 20.34 -29.21 -4.77
C ASP A 31 20.52 -29.83 -6.17
N TRP A 32 20.36 -29.01 -7.20
CA TRP A 32 20.99 -29.27 -8.50
C TRP A 32 22.38 -28.63 -8.55
N GLN A 33 23.37 -29.24 -7.88
CA GLN A 33 24.77 -29.12 -8.30
C GLN A 33 25.01 -30.14 -9.41
N ILE A 34 24.83 -29.73 -10.67
CA ILE A 34 25.28 -30.52 -11.81
C ILE A 34 26.78 -30.29 -11.98
N SER A 35 27.59 -31.17 -11.38
CA SER A 35 29.02 -31.25 -11.66
C SER A 35 29.24 -32.02 -12.97
N ILE A 36 29.54 -31.30 -14.05
CA ILE A 36 29.90 -31.87 -15.34
C ILE A 36 31.43 -32.10 -15.36
N PRO A 37 31.93 -33.31 -15.69
CA PRO A 37 33.36 -33.54 -15.79
C PRO A 37 33.89 -33.03 -17.14
N PHE A 38 34.62 -31.91 -17.15
CA PHE A 38 35.30 -31.41 -18.35
C PHE A 38 36.80 -31.70 -18.26
N ASN A 39 37.33 -32.35 -19.30
CA ASN A 39 38.76 -32.56 -19.47
C ASN A 39 39.27 -31.59 -20.55
N THR A 40 40.45 -31.01 -20.29
CA THR A 40 41.20 -30.00 -21.06
C THR A 40 40.81 -28.52 -20.84
N ASN A 41 41.84 -27.73 -20.53
CA ASN A 41 41.76 -26.44 -19.82
C ASN A 41 41.11 -25.27 -20.60
N ASN A 42 40.90 -25.38 -21.92
CA ASN A 42 40.26 -24.31 -22.71
C ASN A 42 38.74 -24.49 -22.88
N GLU A 43 38.22 -25.72 -22.81
CA GLU A 43 36.77 -25.98 -22.89
C GLU A 43 36.05 -25.71 -21.57
N SER A 44 36.77 -25.80 -20.44
CA SER A 44 36.24 -25.46 -19.12
C SER A 44 35.85 -23.98 -18.97
N MET A 45 36.54 -23.06 -19.64
CA MET A 45 36.22 -21.63 -19.62
C MET A 45 34.96 -21.32 -20.43
N LEU A 46 34.80 -21.94 -21.61
CA LEU A 46 33.64 -21.79 -22.48
C LEU A 46 32.38 -22.36 -21.82
N ALA A 47 32.46 -23.55 -21.22
CA ALA A 47 31.36 -24.13 -20.46
C ALA A 47 30.96 -23.27 -19.25
N SER A 48 31.92 -22.64 -18.56
CA SER A 48 31.62 -21.77 -17.41
C SER A 48 30.84 -20.50 -17.79
N CYS A 49 30.99 -19.99 -19.02
CA CYS A 49 30.21 -18.86 -19.52
C CYS A 49 28.76 -19.26 -19.80
N TYR A 50 28.50 -20.36 -20.52
CA TYR A 50 27.14 -20.73 -20.89
C TYR A 50 26.36 -21.47 -19.79
N THR A 51 27.04 -22.12 -18.84
CA THR A 51 26.40 -22.82 -17.71
C THR A 51 26.30 -21.98 -16.44
N ASN A 52 27.12 -20.93 -16.31
CA ASN A 52 27.27 -20.19 -15.05
C ASN A 52 27.41 -18.67 -15.23
N ASN A 53 27.19 -18.11 -16.41
CA ASN A 53 27.37 -16.68 -16.63
C ASN A 53 26.45 -16.05 -17.71
N HIS A 54 26.10 -14.80 -17.46
CA HIS A 54 25.57 -13.82 -18.40
C HIS A 54 24.05 -13.73 -18.61
N ASP A 55 23.61 -12.49 -18.77
CA ASP A 55 22.30 -12.11 -19.29
C ASP A 55 22.12 -12.85 -20.62
N ILE A 56 21.38 -13.96 -20.59
CA ILE A 56 21.08 -14.76 -21.78
C ILE A 56 19.58 -14.76 -21.99
N ASN A 57 19.16 -14.42 -23.22
CA ASN A 57 17.81 -14.73 -23.68
C ASN A 57 17.81 -16.16 -24.22
N SER A 58 17.02 -17.04 -23.61
CA SER A 58 16.78 -18.38 -24.13
C SER A 58 15.47 -18.46 -24.91
N TYR A 59 15.51 -19.18 -26.02
CA TYR A 59 14.33 -19.54 -26.81
C TYR A 59 14.26 -21.06 -26.84
N ASN A 60 13.13 -21.61 -26.39
CA ASN A 60 12.91 -23.06 -26.39
C ASN A 60 12.32 -23.50 -27.72
N CYS A 61 13.02 -24.41 -28.39
CA CYS A 61 12.49 -25.21 -29.49
C CYS A 61 12.45 -26.68 -29.05
N GLU A 62 11.57 -27.49 -29.63
CA GLU A 62 11.50 -28.94 -29.34
C GLU A 62 12.90 -29.57 -29.48
N ASN A 63 13.53 -29.92 -28.35
CA ASN A 63 14.87 -30.53 -28.19
C ASN A 63 16.11 -29.62 -28.23
N SER A 64 15.98 -28.29 -28.19
CA SER A 64 17.15 -27.41 -28.04
C SER A 64 16.85 -26.09 -27.34
N GLU A 65 17.85 -25.56 -26.63
CA GLU A 65 17.84 -24.23 -26.05
C GLU A 65 18.90 -23.36 -26.73
N TYR A 66 18.48 -22.20 -27.22
CA TYR A 66 19.34 -21.23 -27.89
C TYR A 66 19.79 -20.14 -26.92
N TRP A 67 21.09 -19.85 -26.86
CA TRP A 67 21.73 -18.92 -25.94
C TRP A 67 22.38 -17.76 -26.70
N ILE A 68 22.16 -16.52 -26.26
CA ILE A 68 22.79 -15.31 -26.81
C ILE A 68 23.44 -14.50 -25.68
N CYS A 69 24.72 -14.15 -25.84
CA CYS A 69 25.41 -13.24 -24.94
C CYS A 69 24.93 -11.79 -25.15
N VAL A 70 24.46 -11.13 -24.09
CA VAL A 70 23.98 -9.74 -24.18
C VAL A 70 25.10 -8.70 -24.35
N LYS A 71 26.37 -9.04 -24.05
CA LYS A 71 27.52 -8.11 -24.19
C LYS A 71 28.16 -8.12 -25.58
N CYS A 72 28.31 -9.29 -26.20
CA CYS A 72 28.99 -9.41 -27.50
C CYS A 72 28.21 -10.18 -28.57
N GLN A 73 26.94 -10.52 -28.30
CA GLN A 73 26.07 -11.26 -29.22
C GLN A 73 26.55 -12.67 -29.60
N ALA A 74 27.57 -13.21 -28.92
CA ALA A 74 28.02 -14.59 -29.09
C ALA A 74 26.88 -15.57 -28.86
N THR A 75 26.77 -16.62 -29.67
CA THR A 75 25.63 -17.54 -29.67
C THR A 75 26.04 -19.00 -29.46
N ALA A 76 25.23 -19.72 -28.70
CA ALA A 76 25.39 -21.16 -28.49
C ALA A 76 24.03 -21.86 -28.51
N THR A 77 24.00 -23.16 -28.79
CA THR A 77 22.80 -24.00 -28.74
C THR A 77 23.11 -25.23 -27.90
N SER A 78 22.31 -25.48 -26.86
CA SER A 78 22.39 -26.73 -26.09
C SER A 78 21.26 -27.67 -26.51
N TYR A 79 21.53 -28.97 -26.45
CA TYR A 79 20.60 -30.02 -26.83
C TYR A 79 20.27 -30.92 -25.64
N SER A 80 19.20 -31.70 -25.76
CA SER A 80 18.73 -32.62 -24.71
C SER A 80 19.74 -33.74 -24.37
N ASP A 81 20.68 -34.03 -25.26
CA ASP A 81 21.78 -34.98 -25.06
C ASP A 81 23.00 -34.37 -24.37
N LEU A 82 22.87 -33.15 -23.84
CA LEU A 82 23.92 -32.36 -23.18
C LEU A 82 25.03 -31.87 -24.12
N SER A 83 24.89 -32.07 -25.43
CA SER A 83 25.81 -31.46 -26.40
C SER A 83 25.56 -29.95 -26.51
N VAL A 84 26.63 -29.19 -26.75
CA VAL A 84 26.59 -27.74 -26.95
C VAL A 84 27.33 -27.38 -28.22
N THR A 85 26.68 -26.65 -29.13
CA THR A 85 27.33 -26.05 -30.30
C THR A 85 27.47 -24.55 -30.10
N VAL A 86 28.71 -24.05 -30.14
CA VAL A 86 29.00 -22.61 -30.14
C VAL A 86 29.13 -22.18 -31.59
N ARG A 87 28.38 -21.14 -31.99
CA ARG A 87 28.43 -20.61 -33.37
C ARG A 87 29.28 -19.36 -33.49
N ASP A 88 29.32 -18.55 -32.42
CA ASP A 88 30.10 -17.32 -32.38
C ASP A 88 30.90 -17.27 -31.07
N GLU A 89 32.19 -16.96 -31.16
CA GLU A 89 33.09 -16.86 -30.01
C GLU A 89 32.92 -15.52 -29.27
N HIS A 90 33.18 -15.53 -27.96
CA HIS A 90 33.14 -14.32 -27.13
C HIS A 90 34.32 -13.39 -27.43
N THR A 91 34.04 -12.09 -27.55
CA THR A 91 35.06 -11.03 -27.68
C THR A 91 35.44 -10.39 -26.35
N HIS A 92 34.97 -10.94 -25.24
CA HIS A 92 35.27 -10.46 -23.88
C HIS A 92 35.59 -11.64 -22.96
N LEU A 93 36.35 -11.35 -21.90
CA LEU A 93 36.58 -12.30 -20.82
C LEU A 93 35.35 -12.38 -19.89
N PRO A 94 35.15 -13.51 -19.18
CA PRO A 94 34.12 -13.62 -18.17
C PRO A 94 34.38 -12.60 -17.04
N ASP A 95 33.43 -11.72 -16.77
CA ASP A 95 33.52 -10.76 -15.66
C ASP A 95 32.83 -11.35 -14.41
N LYS A 96 33.61 -11.55 -13.35
CA LYS A 96 33.11 -12.06 -12.06
C LYS A 96 32.03 -11.15 -11.48
N THR A 97 32.11 -9.85 -11.73
CA THR A 97 31.15 -8.83 -11.28
C THR A 97 29.78 -9.04 -11.91
N ASP A 98 29.72 -9.38 -13.19
CA ASP A 98 28.45 -9.62 -13.88
C ASP A 98 27.71 -10.82 -13.27
N LYS A 99 28.45 -11.87 -12.92
CA LYS A 99 27.90 -13.08 -12.30
C LYS A 99 27.19 -12.75 -11.00
N GLU A 100 27.87 -12.01 -10.14
CA GLU A 100 27.35 -11.61 -8.83
C GLU A 100 26.13 -10.68 -8.99
N ILE A 101 26.15 -9.73 -9.94
CA ILE A 101 24.99 -8.87 -10.27
C ILE A 101 23.80 -9.71 -10.78
N LEU A 102 24.05 -10.74 -11.59
CA LEU A 102 23.02 -11.64 -12.10
C LEU A 102 22.39 -12.49 -11.00
N GLU A 103 23.19 -13.05 -10.11
CA GLU A 103 22.71 -13.81 -8.94
C GLU A 103 21.82 -12.91 -8.05
N ILE A 104 22.22 -11.66 -7.83
CA ILE A 104 21.40 -10.67 -7.10
C ILE A 104 20.08 -10.42 -7.84
N ARG A 105 20.09 -10.25 -9.17
CA ARG A 105 18.87 -10.05 -9.97
C ARG A 105 17.95 -11.28 -9.91
N GLN A 106 18.49 -12.49 -9.95
CA GLN A 106 17.70 -13.72 -9.85
C GLN A 106 17.08 -13.88 -8.47
N ASN A 107 17.86 -13.64 -7.41
CA ASN A 107 17.38 -13.62 -6.04
C ASN A 107 16.27 -12.59 -5.83
N LEU A 108 16.43 -11.37 -6.37
CA LEU A 108 15.40 -10.32 -6.38
C LEU A 108 14.10 -10.79 -7.05
N LYS A 109 14.20 -11.46 -8.21
CA LYS A 109 13.03 -11.97 -8.94
C LYS A 109 12.32 -13.07 -8.13
N ARG A 110 13.07 -13.96 -7.48
CA ARG A 110 12.54 -15.03 -6.63
C ARG A 110 11.85 -14.45 -5.40
N LYS A 111 12.53 -13.60 -4.62
CA LYS A 111 11.95 -12.91 -3.45
C LYS A 111 10.70 -12.11 -3.81
N ALA A 112 10.68 -11.48 -4.99
CA ALA A 112 9.50 -10.75 -5.44
C ALA A 112 8.24 -11.63 -5.56
N ILE A 113 8.41 -12.91 -5.90
CA ILE A 113 7.32 -13.88 -6.08
C ILE A 113 6.98 -14.58 -4.76
N ASP A 114 8.00 -15.03 -4.03
CA ASP A 114 7.83 -15.91 -2.89
C ASP A 114 7.49 -15.15 -1.60
N GLU A 115 7.93 -13.90 -1.48
CA GLU A 115 7.76 -13.10 -0.26
C GLU A 115 6.64 -12.06 -0.38
N SER A 116 5.79 -11.98 0.65
CA SER A 116 4.74 -10.97 0.78
C SER A 116 5.20 -9.74 1.59
N VAL A 117 6.45 -9.30 1.40
CA VAL A 117 7.02 -8.13 2.11
C VAL A 117 6.88 -6.83 1.30
N PRO A 118 7.02 -5.64 1.91
CA PRO A 118 7.10 -4.39 1.17
C PRO A 118 8.21 -4.39 0.11
N ILE A 119 7.97 -3.77 -1.05
CA ILE A 119 8.96 -3.70 -2.14
C ILE A 119 10.23 -3.00 -1.67
N ASP A 120 10.09 -1.97 -0.83
CA ASP A 120 11.22 -1.19 -0.35
C ASP A 120 12.17 -2.03 0.50
N ARG A 121 11.65 -2.96 1.31
CA ARG A 121 12.47 -3.93 2.05
C ARG A 121 13.29 -4.84 1.12
N ILE A 122 12.66 -5.37 0.06
CA ILE A 122 13.38 -6.21 -0.93
C ILE A 122 14.50 -5.41 -1.60
N VAL A 123 14.23 -4.13 -1.89
CA VAL A 123 15.19 -3.23 -2.52
C VAL A 123 16.34 -2.90 -1.57
N GLU A 124 16.05 -2.53 -0.32
CA GLU A 124 17.03 -2.25 0.72
C GLU A 124 17.95 -3.45 0.97
N GLU A 125 17.38 -4.65 1.12
CA GLU A 125 18.15 -5.88 1.27
C GLU A 125 19.09 -6.11 0.07
N ALA A 126 18.62 -5.87 -1.15
CA ALA A 126 19.46 -5.98 -2.34
C ALA A 126 20.58 -4.93 -2.38
N PHE A 127 20.29 -3.67 -2.04
CA PHE A 127 21.33 -2.63 -1.94
C PHE A 127 22.34 -2.94 -0.85
N HIS A 128 21.92 -3.46 0.29
CA HIS A 128 22.82 -3.90 1.35
C HIS A 128 23.77 -5.02 0.88
N VAL A 129 23.26 -6.01 0.15
CA VAL A 129 24.09 -7.07 -0.43
C VAL A 129 25.10 -6.50 -1.43
N ILE A 130 24.62 -5.65 -2.34
CA ILE A 130 25.44 -4.98 -3.36
C ILE A 130 26.56 -4.15 -2.70
N HIS A 131 26.23 -3.29 -1.73
CA HIS A 131 27.22 -2.45 -1.06
C HIS A 131 28.24 -3.25 -0.24
N ASN A 132 27.83 -4.37 0.36
CA ASN A 132 28.74 -5.22 1.15
C ASN A 132 29.68 -6.05 0.27
N GLN A 133 29.20 -6.53 -0.88
CA GLN A 133 30.01 -7.33 -1.81
C GLN A 133 30.95 -6.47 -2.68
N PHE A 134 30.49 -5.30 -3.11
CA PHE A 134 31.23 -4.41 -4.00
C PHE A 134 31.70 -3.15 -3.25
N ARG A 135 32.80 -3.29 -2.49
CA ARG A 135 33.40 -2.20 -1.70
C ARG A 135 34.18 -1.15 -2.50
N SER A 136 34.40 -1.36 -3.81
CA SER A 136 35.19 -0.47 -4.68
C SER A 136 34.31 0.41 -5.57
N ASN A 137 34.57 1.72 -5.58
CA ASN A 137 33.80 2.75 -6.30
C ASN A 137 33.68 2.51 -7.81
N ASP A 138 34.61 1.79 -8.43
CA ASP A 138 34.63 1.55 -9.89
C ASP A 138 33.52 0.61 -10.38
N LEU A 139 32.84 -0.10 -9.48
CA LEU A 139 31.80 -1.10 -9.80
C LEU A 139 30.36 -0.54 -9.73
N LEU A 140 30.19 0.73 -9.33
CA LEU A 140 28.88 1.38 -9.21
C LEU A 140 28.20 1.69 -10.55
N ILE A 141 28.94 1.61 -11.66
CA ILE A 141 28.47 2.01 -12.99
C ILE A 141 27.42 1.03 -13.56
N ASN A 142 27.44 -0.24 -13.14
CA ASN A 142 26.55 -1.29 -13.66
C ASN A 142 25.39 -1.68 -12.74
N ILE A 143 25.26 -1.04 -11.57
CA ILE A 143 24.17 -1.34 -10.63
C ILE A 143 22.87 -0.69 -11.14
N PRO A 144 21.78 -1.46 -11.31
CA PRO A 144 20.49 -0.89 -11.71
C PRO A 144 20.02 0.14 -10.69
N SER A 145 19.45 1.25 -11.18
CA SER A 145 18.85 2.25 -10.30
C SER A 145 17.78 1.63 -9.37
N ILE A 146 17.56 2.26 -8.20
CA ILE A 146 16.45 1.93 -7.29
C ILE A 146 15.13 1.80 -8.06
N HIS A 147 14.88 2.72 -9.01
CA HIS A 147 13.67 2.71 -9.83
C HIS A 147 13.57 1.44 -10.70
N THR A 148 14.67 1.03 -11.33
CA THR A 148 14.76 -0.18 -12.15
C THR A 148 14.50 -1.44 -11.33
N ILE A 149 15.06 -1.53 -10.12
CA ILE A 149 14.84 -2.66 -9.20
C ILE A 149 13.38 -2.70 -8.77
N LYS A 150 12.82 -1.57 -8.31
CA LYS A 150 11.39 -1.48 -7.92
C LYS A 150 10.48 -1.92 -9.07
N ASN A 151 10.74 -1.48 -10.31
CA ASN A 151 9.94 -1.88 -11.46
C ASN A 151 10.07 -3.38 -11.80
N THR A 152 11.26 -3.94 -11.62
CA THR A 152 11.50 -5.38 -11.80
C THR A 152 10.70 -6.20 -10.79
N VAL A 153 10.76 -5.85 -9.50
CA VAL A 153 9.98 -6.49 -8.42
C VAL A 153 8.47 -6.38 -8.71
N ARG A 154 7.98 -5.19 -9.09
CA ARG A 154 6.58 -4.99 -9.49
C ARG A 154 6.18 -5.87 -10.67
N LYS A 155 7.03 -5.98 -11.69
CA LYS A 155 6.77 -6.80 -12.88
C LYS A 155 6.69 -8.29 -12.54
N GLN A 156 7.54 -8.80 -11.66
CA GLN A 156 7.47 -10.20 -11.23
C GLN A 156 6.21 -10.47 -10.40
N ARG A 157 5.88 -9.60 -9.43
CA ARG A 157 4.65 -9.72 -8.63
C ARG A 157 3.38 -9.73 -9.48
N ARG A 158 3.35 -8.97 -10.57
CA ARG A 158 2.20 -8.97 -11.49
C ARG A 158 1.99 -10.30 -12.22
N LYS A 159 2.98 -11.19 -12.28
CA LYS A 159 2.82 -12.51 -12.93
C LYS A 159 1.98 -13.48 -12.10
N THR A 160 2.01 -13.34 -10.78
CA THR A 160 1.30 -14.24 -9.84
C THR A 160 0.03 -13.63 -9.26
N ARG A 161 -0.18 -12.32 -9.45
CA ARG A 161 -1.37 -11.61 -8.98
C ARG A 161 -2.45 -11.55 -10.07
N PRO A 162 -3.75 -11.54 -9.70
CA PRO A 162 -4.82 -11.34 -10.66
C PRO A 162 -4.67 -9.96 -11.33
N PRO A 163 -5.20 -9.81 -12.55
CA PRO A 163 -5.25 -8.50 -13.20
C PRO A 163 -6.04 -7.51 -12.34
N LEU A 164 -5.67 -6.24 -12.40
CA LEU A 164 -6.42 -5.19 -11.71
C LEU A 164 -7.85 -5.12 -12.27
N PRO A 165 -8.87 -5.06 -11.39
CA PRO A 165 -10.26 -4.90 -11.83
C PRO A 165 -10.42 -3.57 -12.59
N ARG A 166 -11.17 -3.61 -13.69
CA ARG A 166 -11.52 -2.41 -14.47
C ARG A 166 -12.85 -1.80 -14.04
N SER A 167 -13.68 -2.56 -13.32
CA SER A 167 -14.93 -2.10 -12.75
C SER A 167 -15.24 -2.81 -11.44
N ILE A 168 -16.14 -2.23 -10.65
CA ILE A 168 -16.57 -2.74 -9.35
C ILE A 168 -17.23 -4.13 -9.48
N GLU A 169 -17.90 -4.41 -10.60
CA GLU A 169 -18.62 -5.65 -10.86
C GLU A 169 -17.68 -6.84 -11.08
N GLN A 170 -16.42 -6.58 -11.47
CA GLN A 170 -15.40 -7.63 -11.64
C GLN A 170 -14.84 -8.15 -10.32
N LEU A 171 -15.01 -7.38 -9.25
CA LEU A 171 -14.38 -7.61 -7.95
C LEU A 171 -14.71 -8.99 -7.34
N PRO A 172 -15.96 -9.49 -7.34
CA PRO A 172 -16.29 -10.81 -6.77
C PRO A 172 -15.57 -11.96 -7.47
N PHE A 173 -15.25 -11.82 -8.77
CA PHE A 173 -14.57 -12.85 -9.55
C PHE A 173 -13.05 -12.85 -9.34
N LEU A 174 -12.49 -11.77 -8.78
CA LEU A 174 -11.05 -11.55 -8.65
C LEU A 174 -10.54 -11.64 -7.21
N LEU A 175 -11.42 -11.51 -6.22
CA LEU A 175 -11.09 -11.67 -4.80
C LEU A 175 -11.00 -13.16 -4.43
N SER A 176 -9.84 -13.77 -4.64
CA SER A 176 -9.53 -15.09 -4.07
C SER A 176 -9.34 -15.01 -2.55
N ASP A 177 -9.56 -16.11 -1.83
CA ASP A 177 -9.40 -16.22 -0.38
C ASP A 177 -8.07 -15.67 0.15
N VAL A 178 -6.98 -15.79 -0.63
CA VAL A 178 -5.65 -15.27 -0.27
C VAL A 178 -5.66 -13.75 0.00
N TYR A 179 -6.50 -12.98 -0.67
CA TYR A 179 -6.62 -11.53 -0.47
C TYR A 179 -7.61 -11.13 0.63
N CYS A 180 -8.33 -12.11 1.17
CA CYS A 180 -9.31 -11.92 2.22
C CYS A 180 -8.73 -12.17 3.62
N LYS A 181 -7.47 -12.60 3.70
CA LYS A 181 -6.80 -13.04 4.93
C LYS A 181 -5.45 -12.37 5.18
N THR A 182 -4.99 -12.41 6.43
CA THR A 182 -3.64 -11.98 6.83
C THR A 182 -2.60 -13.05 6.46
N THR A 183 -1.31 -12.74 6.64
CA THR A 183 -0.22 -13.73 6.49
C THR A 183 -0.27 -14.86 7.53
N GLN A 184 -1.11 -14.74 8.55
CA GLN A 184 -1.35 -15.75 9.57
C GLN A 184 -2.66 -16.53 9.32
N ASP A 185 -3.23 -16.41 8.11
CA ASP A 185 -4.49 -17.03 7.69
C ASP A 185 -5.74 -16.57 8.47
N GLU A 186 -5.66 -15.42 9.15
CA GLU A 186 -6.78 -14.80 9.86
C GLU A 186 -7.65 -13.97 8.91
N ARG A 187 -8.96 -13.85 9.17
CA ARG A 187 -9.86 -13.00 8.39
C ARG A 187 -9.37 -11.54 8.43
N PHE A 188 -9.25 -10.94 7.24
CA PHE A 188 -8.87 -9.53 7.06
C PHE A 188 -9.93 -8.74 6.30
N LEU A 189 -10.56 -9.34 5.29
CA LEU A 189 -11.70 -8.73 4.62
C LEU A 189 -12.96 -8.91 5.48
N LEU A 190 -13.37 -7.83 6.15
CA LEU A 190 -14.54 -7.80 7.01
C LEU A 190 -15.83 -7.77 6.18
N TYR A 191 -15.88 -6.96 5.12
CA TYR A 191 -17.14 -6.76 4.40
C TYR A 191 -16.94 -6.55 2.91
N VAL A 192 -17.83 -7.18 2.14
CA VAL A 192 -18.01 -6.97 0.70
C VAL A 192 -19.49 -6.80 0.42
N GLY A 193 -19.92 -5.59 0.08
CA GLY A 193 -21.34 -5.34 -0.17
C GLY A 193 -21.67 -3.88 -0.35
N PRO A 194 -22.95 -3.55 -0.54
CA PRO A 194 -23.38 -2.18 -0.77
C PRO A 194 -23.30 -1.32 0.49
N LEU A 195 -22.59 -0.20 0.42
CA LEU A 195 -22.70 0.93 1.34
C LEU A 195 -23.27 2.12 0.55
N SER A 196 -24.40 2.68 1.00
CA SER A 196 -25.22 3.62 0.24
C SER A 196 -25.62 3.09 -1.15
N GLY A 197 -25.90 1.78 -1.24
CA GLY A 197 -26.33 1.12 -2.47
C GLY A 197 -25.20 0.78 -3.46
N VAL A 198 -23.95 1.14 -3.17
CA VAL A 198 -22.81 0.88 -4.06
C VAL A 198 -21.79 0.00 -3.35
N ARG A 199 -21.30 -1.03 -4.06
CA ARG A 199 -20.37 -2.01 -3.50
C ARG A 199 -19.11 -1.32 -2.98
N SER A 200 -18.74 -1.66 -1.76
CA SER A 200 -17.57 -1.17 -1.02
C SER A 200 -16.88 -2.37 -0.36
N LEU A 201 -15.61 -2.19 0.01
CA LEU A 201 -14.82 -3.17 0.74
C LEU A 201 -14.40 -2.59 2.09
N VAL A 202 -14.47 -3.39 3.15
CA VAL A 202 -13.95 -3.01 4.48
C VAL A 202 -13.02 -4.09 4.98
N PHE A 203 -11.85 -3.67 5.45
CA PHE A 203 -10.76 -4.51 5.91
C PHE A 203 -10.37 -4.14 7.34
N SER A 204 -10.10 -5.15 8.16
CA SER A 204 -9.49 -5.02 9.49
C SER A 204 -9.07 -6.40 9.96
N ALA A 205 -7.92 -6.50 10.64
CA ALA A 205 -7.60 -7.71 11.39
C ALA A 205 -8.34 -7.71 12.73
N TYR A 206 -8.61 -8.90 13.28
CA TYR A 206 -9.30 -9.02 14.57
C TYR A 206 -8.55 -8.29 15.70
N ASN A 207 -7.21 -8.41 15.74
CA ASN A 207 -6.37 -7.73 16.72
C ASN A 207 -6.43 -6.19 16.59
N ASP A 208 -6.54 -5.67 15.36
CA ASP A 208 -6.69 -4.24 15.12
C ASP A 208 -8.05 -3.74 15.63
N MET A 209 -9.12 -4.52 15.44
CA MET A 209 -10.43 -4.20 16.01
C MET A 209 -10.41 -4.22 17.53
N ILE A 210 -9.79 -5.23 18.16
CA ILE A 210 -9.61 -5.26 19.62
C ILE A 210 -8.93 -3.99 20.08
N TYR A 211 -7.80 -3.67 19.45
CA TYR A 211 -6.99 -2.52 19.81
C TYR A 211 -7.77 -1.20 19.68
N LEU A 212 -8.47 -1.00 18.56
CA LEU A 212 -9.31 0.17 18.31
C LEU A 212 -10.47 0.28 19.31
N SER A 213 -11.13 -0.83 19.62
CA SER A 213 -12.30 -0.90 20.52
C SER A 213 -11.99 -0.40 21.93
N GLN A 214 -10.75 -0.61 22.39
CA GLN A 214 -10.27 -0.18 23.69
C GLN A 214 -9.90 1.30 23.76
N GLN A 215 -9.74 1.97 22.61
CA GLN A 215 -9.34 3.38 22.58
C GLN A 215 -10.53 4.31 22.80
N GLU A 216 -10.28 5.37 23.57
CA GLU A 216 -11.25 6.46 23.75
C GLU A 216 -11.19 7.49 22.62
N ASN A 217 -10.05 7.57 21.91
CA ASN A 217 -9.80 8.55 20.86
C ASN A 217 -9.51 7.84 19.54
N TRP A 218 -10.38 8.03 18.56
CA TRP A 218 -10.19 7.54 17.19
C TRP A 218 -9.82 8.71 16.27
N TYR A 219 -9.16 8.38 15.17
CA TYR A 219 -8.84 9.32 14.11
C TYR A 219 -9.28 8.71 12.79
N SER A 220 -9.82 9.50 11.87
CA SER A 220 -10.16 8.97 10.56
C SER A 220 -9.96 9.98 9.45
N ASP A 221 -9.53 9.47 8.30
CA ASP A 221 -9.20 10.29 7.14
C ASP A 221 -9.50 9.56 5.83
N GLY A 222 -9.96 10.32 4.83
CA GLY A 222 -10.20 9.87 3.47
C GLY A 222 -9.07 10.29 2.55
N THR A 223 -8.44 9.33 1.86
CA THR A 223 -7.37 9.58 0.89
C THR A 223 -7.75 9.13 -0.52
N PHE A 224 -7.48 10.03 -1.47
CA PHE A 224 -7.79 9.83 -2.89
C PHE A 224 -6.57 9.35 -3.69
N TYR A 225 -5.35 9.72 -3.25
CA TYR A 225 -4.13 9.51 -4.02
C TYR A 225 -3.78 8.02 -4.19
N ILE A 226 -4.00 7.23 -3.13
CA ILE A 226 -3.72 5.79 -3.12
C ILE A 226 -4.94 4.94 -3.50
N CYS A 227 -6.10 5.56 -3.70
CA CYS A 227 -7.34 4.85 -3.94
C CYS A 227 -7.34 4.20 -5.32
N PRO A 228 -7.70 2.91 -5.44
CA PRO A 228 -7.91 2.28 -6.75
C PRO A 228 -8.99 3.04 -7.54
N SER A 229 -8.79 3.21 -8.85
CA SER A 229 -9.65 4.04 -9.71
C SER A 229 -11.10 3.57 -9.83
N ILE A 230 -11.38 2.33 -9.43
CA ILE A 230 -12.74 1.77 -9.39
C ILE A 230 -13.50 2.19 -8.13
N PHE A 231 -12.84 2.79 -7.14
CA PHE A 231 -13.45 3.34 -5.93
C PHE A 231 -13.26 4.86 -5.90
N TYR A 232 -14.07 5.55 -5.08
CA TYR A 232 -13.99 6.99 -4.94
C TYR A 232 -12.88 7.40 -3.97
N GLN A 233 -12.75 6.70 -2.85
CA GLN A 233 -11.74 6.98 -1.83
C GLN A 233 -11.35 5.75 -1.03
N THR A 234 -10.15 5.80 -0.44
CA THR A 234 -9.76 4.92 0.65
C THR A 234 -9.95 5.68 1.96
N TYR A 235 -10.86 5.22 2.79
CA TYR A 235 -11.11 5.76 4.12
C TYR A 235 -10.39 4.90 5.15
N SER A 236 -9.74 5.52 6.12
CA SER A 236 -9.00 4.81 7.16
C SER A 236 -9.38 5.29 8.54
N ILE A 237 -9.45 4.36 9.51
CA ILE A 237 -9.71 4.66 10.91
C ILE A 237 -8.52 4.14 11.71
N HIS A 238 -7.99 5.00 12.56
CA HIS A 238 -6.75 4.83 13.30
C HIS A 238 -7.02 4.91 14.79
N ALA A 239 -6.29 4.07 15.51
CA ALA A 239 -6.08 4.19 16.94
C ALA A 239 -4.74 4.91 17.16
N TYR A 240 -4.68 5.77 18.17
CA TYR A 240 -3.44 6.43 18.54
C TYR A 240 -3.01 6.00 19.94
N TYR A 241 -1.75 5.62 20.10
CA TYR A 241 -1.13 5.36 21.40
C TYR A 241 0.37 5.68 21.34
N ASP A 242 0.87 6.36 22.38
CA ASP A 242 2.30 6.59 22.62
C ASP A 242 3.11 7.06 21.40
N GLY A 243 2.70 8.16 20.75
CA GLY A 243 3.43 8.67 19.57
C GLY A 243 2.97 8.06 18.24
N ILE A 244 2.20 6.98 18.25
CA ILE A 244 1.99 6.15 17.05
C ILE A 244 0.53 6.12 16.65
N SER A 245 0.26 6.58 15.42
CA SER A 245 -1.02 6.38 14.74
C SER A 245 -1.02 5.05 13.99
N THR A 246 -1.81 4.10 14.47
CA THR A 246 -1.93 2.77 13.87
C THR A 246 -3.25 2.66 13.10
N PRO A 247 -3.22 2.44 11.77
CA PRO A 247 -4.44 2.20 11.02
C PRO A 247 -5.02 0.85 11.41
N CYS A 248 -6.28 0.84 11.84
CA CYS A 248 -6.96 -0.36 12.30
C CYS A 248 -8.01 -0.85 11.30
N ILE A 249 -8.65 0.06 10.57
CA ILE A 249 -9.68 -0.25 9.60
C ILE A 249 -9.38 0.51 8.31
N PHE A 250 -9.51 -0.17 7.17
CA PHE A 250 -9.47 0.43 5.84
C PHE A 250 -10.79 0.15 5.12
N ALA A 251 -11.36 1.16 4.48
CA ALA A 251 -12.56 1.01 3.67
C ALA A 251 -12.34 1.61 2.28
N LEU A 252 -12.57 0.81 1.24
CA LEU A 252 -12.65 1.29 -0.13
C LEU A 252 -14.10 1.67 -0.42
N LEU A 253 -14.37 2.98 -0.39
CA LEU A 253 -15.71 3.53 -0.51
C LEU A 253 -15.96 4.03 -1.93
N SER A 254 -17.17 3.80 -2.41
CA SER A 254 -17.63 4.26 -3.72
C SER A 254 -18.25 5.67 -3.69
N GLY A 255 -18.23 6.34 -2.54
CA GLY A 255 -18.70 7.69 -2.37
C GLY A 255 -18.31 8.28 -1.01
N LYS A 256 -18.78 9.51 -0.77
CA LYS A 256 -18.58 10.29 0.47
C LYS A 256 -19.87 10.93 0.97
N SER A 257 -21.01 10.32 0.64
CA SER A 257 -22.30 10.81 1.13
C SER A 257 -22.40 10.54 2.62
N GLU A 258 -23.26 11.30 3.31
CA GLU A 258 -23.58 11.03 4.71
C GLU A 258 -24.06 9.58 4.89
N GLN A 259 -24.89 9.07 3.97
CA GLN A 259 -25.36 7.69 4.00
C GLN A 259 -24.22 6.66 3.88
N SER A 260 -23.22 6.90 3.01
CA SER A 260 -22.07 6.00 2.87
C SER A 260 -21.32 5.84 4.19
N TYR A 261 -21.16 6.93 4.95
CA TYR A 261 -20.51 6.88 6.25
C TYR A 261 -21.42 6.32 7.35
N THR A 262 -22.72 6.63 7.33
CA THR A 262 -23.68 6.01 8.25
C THR A 262 -23.63 4.49 8.14
N ASP A 263 -23.66 3.96 6.92
CA ASP A 263 -23.60 2.52 6.68
C ASP A 263 -22.24 1.94 7.11
N LEU A 264 -21.13 2.64 6.84
CA LEU A 264 -19.79 2.22 7.25
C LEU A 264 -19.67 2.12 8.78
N PHE A 265 -20.03 3.16 9.52
CA PHE A 265 -19.90 3.14 10.98
C PHE A 265 -20.90 2.18 11.63
N ALA A 266 -22.12 2.06 11.09
CA ALA A 266 -23.07 1.04 11.55
C ALA A 266 -22.52 -0.38 11.37
N LEU A 267 -21.90 -0.67 10.22
CA LEU A 267 -21.21 -1.94 9.97
C LEU A 267 -20.07 -2.18 10.97
N ILE A 268 -19.21 -1.19 11.21
CA ILE A 268 -18.07 -1.34 12.13
C ILE A 268 -18.55 -1.64 13.55
N PHE A 269 -19.53 -0.89 14.07
CA PHE A 269 -20.05 -1.12 15.41
C PHE A 269 -20.82 -2.44 15.51
N LYS A 270 -21.49 -2.88 14.44
CA LYS A 270 -22.08 -4.21 14.35
C LYS A 270 -21.02 -5.31 14.48
N GLU A 271 -19.93 -5.23 13.72
CA GLU A 271 -18.86 -6.23 13.79
C GLU A 271 -18.19 -6.22 15.18
N MET A 272 -17.95 -5.04 15.77
CA MET A 272 -17.43 -4.95 17.16
C MET A 272 -18.38 -5.62 18.17
N PHE A 273 -19.69 -5.45 18.01
CA PHE A 273 -20.68 -6.10 18.85
C PHE A 273 -20.68 -7.63 18.67
N GLU A 274 -20.65 -8.11 17.42
CA GLU A 274 -20.57 -9.56 17.12
C GLU A 274 -19.30 -10.21 17.69
N PHE A 275 -18.20 -9.47 17.75
CA PHE A 275 -16.95 -9.89 18.37
C PHE A 275 -16.92 -9.74 19.91
N ASN A 276 -18.01 -9.28 20.54
CA ASN A 276 -18.07 -8.95 21.97
C ASN A 276 -17.00 -7.95 22.43
N LEU A 277 -16.65 -7.00 21.57
CA LEU A 277 -15.67 -5.96 21.86
C LEU A 277 -16.33 -4.73 22.52
N PRO A 278 -15.71 -4.14 23.55
CA PRO A 278 -16.22 -2.91 24.15
C PRO A 278 -16.01 -1.73 23.19
N VAL A 279 -16.96 -0.80 23.08
CA VAL A 279 -16.74 0.45 22.33
C VAL A 279 -16.47 1.58 23.31
N ARG A 280 -15.19 1.87 23.58
CA ARG A 280 -14.78 2.94 24.51
C ARG A 280 -14.70 4.33 23.89
N LEU A 281 -15.06 4.45 22.61
CA LEU A 281 -15.00 5.69 21.85
C LEU A 281 -15.69 6.85 22.57
N LYS A 282 -14.92 7.89 22.89
CA LYS A 282 -15.41 9.18 23.40
C LYS A 282 -15.22 10.31 22.39
N THR A 283 -14.14 10.22 21.60
CA THR A 283 -13.76 11.27 20.65
C THR A 283 -13.33 10.66 19.34
N ILE A 284 -13.83 11.18 18.22
CA ILE A 284 -13.29 10.87 16.89
C ILE A 284 -12.83 12.14 16.19
N THR A 285 -11.53 12.25 15.95
CA THR A 285 -10.95 13.36 15.21
C THR A 285 -11.06 13.07 13.72
N ILE A 286 -11.78 13.92 13.01
CA ILE A 286 -12.01 13.80 11.57
C ILE A 286 -11.50 15.05 10.85
N ASP A 287 -11.38 14.98 9.54
CA ASP A 287 -11.20 16.18 8.72
C ASP A 287 -12.46 17.08 8.75
N PHE A 288 -12.48 18.14 7.96
CA PHE A 288 -13.62 19.05 7.92
C PHE A 288 -14.74 18.58 6.99
N GLU A 289 -14.89 17.26 6.78
CA GLU A 289 -15.95 16.72 5.95
C GLU A 289 -17.29 16.66 6.72
N GLN A 290 -18.25 17.45 6.25
CA GLN A 290 -19.56 17.59 6.91
C GLN A 290 -20.34 16.27 6.95
N ALA A 291 -20.18 15.41 5.95
CA ALA A 291 -20.91 14.15 5.83
C ALA A 291 -20.63 13.23 7.03
N VAL A 292 -19.36 12.92 7.31
CA VAL A 292 -18.95 12.10 8.47
C VAL A 292 -19.39 12.75 9.77
N LYS A 293 -19.24 14.09 9.87
CA LYS A 293 -19.61 14.83 11.07
C LYS A 293 -21.10 14.72 11.40
N ASN A 294 -21.95 14.77 10.37
CA ASN A 294 -23.38 14.59 10.53
C ASN A 294 -23.73 13.20 11.06
N VAL A 295 -23.00 12.15 10.64
CA VAL A 295 -23.21 10.79 11.15
C VAL A 295 -23.09 10.76 12.66
N PHE A 296 -21.99 11.26 13.21
CA PHE A 296 -21.76 11.28 14.66
C PHE A 296 -22.72 12.21 15.39
N THR A 297 -23.03 13.38 14.81
CA THR A 297 -23.98 14.33 15.43
C THR A 297 -25.41 13.75 15.50
N LYS A 298 -25.83 12.98 14.49
CA LYS A 298 -27.19 12.41 14.41
C LYS A 298 -27.33 11.07 15.12
N HIS A 299 -26.35 10.18 14.97
CA HIS A 299 -26.45 8.79 15.42
C HIS A 299 -25.64 8.48 16.69
N TYR A 300 -24.60 9.27 16.99
CA TYR A 300 -23.70 9.04 18.12
C TYR A 300 -23.44 10.33 18.93
N PRO A 301 -24.49 11.01 19.45
CA PRO A 301 -24.39 12.38 19.98
C PRO A 301 -23.54 12.48 21.27
N THR A 302 -23.21 11.36 21.90
CA THR A 302 -22.29 11.30 23.05
C THR A 302 -20.82 11.34 22.65
N VAL A 303 -20.50 11.08 21.37
CA VAL A 303 -19.13 11.12 20.84
C VAL A 303 -18.80 12.55 20.44
N THR A 304 -17.67 13.07 20.92
CA THR A 304 -17.16 14.39 20.54
C THR A 304 -16.43 14.28 19.20
N VAL A 305 -16.66 15.24 18.30
CA VAL A 305 -16.11 15.23 16.93
C VAL A 305 -15.25 16.47 16.68
N PRO A 306 -14.05 16.55 17.27
CA PRO A 306 -13.12 17.62 16.96
C PRO A 306 -12.65 17.50 15.50
N GLY A 307 -12.56 18.63 14.83
CA GLY A 307 -11.91 18.76 13.53
C GLY A 307 -10.40 18.68 13.71
N CYS A 308 -9.72 18.18 12.69
CA CYS A 308 -8.28 17.99 12.72
C CYS A 308 -7.50 19.31 12.58
N LEU A 309 -6.60 19.59 13.53
CA LEU A 309 -5.72 20.77 13.50
C LEU A 309 -4.88 20.85 12.22
N PHE A 310 -4.37 19.71 11.76
CA PHE A 310 -3.58 19.64 10.53
C PHE A 310 -4.40 20.13 9.32
N HIS A 311 -5.61 19.60 9.15
CA HIS A 311 -6.50 20.01 8.07
C HIS A 311 -6.96 21.47 8.21
N CYS A 312 -7.07 21.98 9.43
CA CYS A 312 -7.34 23.41 9.69
C CYS A 312 -6.16 24.27 9.20
N GLY A 313 -4.93 23.94 9.61
CA GLY A 313 -3.74 24.66 9.14
C GLY A 313 -3.57 24.58 7.62
N GLN A 314 -3.85 23.42 7.03
CA GLN A 314 -3.73 23.21 5.59
C GLN A 314 -4.77 23.99 4.79
N SER A 315 -6.03 24.09 5.25
CA SER A 315 -7.06 24.89 4.57
C SER A 315 -6.74 26.38 4.64
N LEU A 316 -6.30 26.87 5.81
CA LEU A 316 -5.84 28.24 5.99
C LEU A 316 -4.66 28.55 5.07
N TYR A 317 -3.67 27.66 4.98
CA TYR A 317 -2.50 27.86 4.14
C TYR A 317 -2.87 27.85 2.65
N ARG A 318 -3.75 26.93 2.22
CA ARG A 318 -4.27 26.93 0.84
C ARG A 318 -4.92 28.26 0.51
N LYS A 319 -5.83 28.76 1.36
CA LYS A 319 -6.44 30.07 1.15
C LYS A 319 -5.41 31.19 1.10
N PHE A 320 -4.40 31.15 1.96
CA PHE A 320 -3.33 32.13 2.01
C PHE A 320 -2.52 32.15 0.69
N VAL A 321 -2.21 30.98 0.15
CA VAL A 321 -1.55 30.82 -1.15
C VAL A 321 -2.44 31.30 -2.30
N ASP A 322 -3.73 30.98 -2.29
CA ASP A 322 -4.70 31.42 -3.31
C ASP A 322 -4.82 32.94 -3.39
N LEU A 323 -4.54 33.64 -2.28
CA LEU A 323 -4.49 35.10 -2.22
C LEU A 323 -3.15 35.70 -2.70
N GLY A 324 -2.24 34.87 -3.25
CA GLY A 324 -0.96 35.31 -3.78
C GLY A 324 0.14 35.50 -2.74
N LEU A 325 -0.08 35.14 -1.48
CA LEU A 325 0.85 35.42 -0.37
C LEU A 325 1.98 34.39 -0.22
N LYS A 326 2.09 33.40 -1.10
CA LYS A 326 3.11 32.34 -1.00
C LYS A 326 4.54 32.86 -0.93
N THR A 327 4.89 33.86 -1.75
CA THR A 327 6.23 34.45 -1.76
C THR A 327 6.45 35.33 -0.53
N ALA A 328 5.45 36.14 -0.16
CA ALA A 328 5.51 36.98 1.04
C ALA A 328 5.68 36.13 2.30
N TYR A 329 4.98 35.00 2.42
CA TYR A 329 5.13 34.06 3.53
C TYR A 329 6.57 33.58 3.76
N LYS A 330 7.33 33.39 2.67
CA LYS A 330 8.73 32.95 2.76
C LYS A 330 9.66 34.07 3.23
N ASN A 331 9.38 35.30 2.80
CA ASN A 331 10.32 36.42 2.90
C ASN A 331 9.98 37.41 4.02
N ASP A 332 8.73 37.45 4.49
CA ASP A 332 8.26 38.29 5.58
C ASP A 332 7.96 37.43 6.81
N GLU A 333 8.83 37.53 7.81
CA GLU A 333 8.72 36.81 9.08
C GLU A 333 7.49 37.25 9.90
N ASN A 334 7.19 38.54 9.93
CA ASN A 334 6.05 39.07 10.68
C ASN A 334 4.72 38.55 10.09
N LEU A 335 4.60 38.55 8.76
CA LEU A 335 3.46 37.97 8.07
C LEU A 335 3.32 36.48 8.36
N ARG A 336 4.44 35.74 8.32
CA ARG A 336 4.47 34.31 8.58
C ARG A 336 4.04 33.97 10.00
N ASP A 337 4.54 34.68 10.99
CA ASP A 337 4.22 34.44 12.40
C ASP A 337 2.79 34.86 12.72
N TRP A 338 2.32 35.98 12.15
CA TRP A 338 0.93 36.38 12.21
C TRP A 338 0.00 35.31 11.62
N PHE A 339 0.33 34.76 10.45
CA PHE A 339 -0.43 33.66 9.85
C PHE A 339 -0.42 32.40 10.71
N ARG A 340 0.76 31.97 11.19
CA ARG A 340 0.91 30.78 12.06
C ARG A 340 0.11 30.92 13.36
N SER A 341 -0.08 32.14 13.84
CA SER A 341 -0.88 32.41 15.03
C SER A 341 -2.36 32.04 14.87
N PHE A 342 -2.90 31.98 13.64
CA PHE A 342 -4.28 31.48 13.42
C PHE A 342 -4.41 30.00 13.77
N ALA A 343 -3.40 29.18 13.44
CA ALA A 343 -3.39 27.78 13.87
C ALA A 343 -3.26 27.69 15.40
N ALA A 344 -2.48 28.60 16.02
CA ALA A 344 -2.31 28.65 17.47
C ALA A 344 -3.59 29.07 18.23
N LEU A 345 -4.55 29.76 17.59
CA LEU A 345 -5.83 30.09 18.22
C LEU A 345 -6.56 28.84 18.71
N SER A 346 -6.51 27.75 17.95
CA SER A 346 -7.10 26.46 18.34
C SER A 346 -6.52 25.90 19.65
N LEU A 347 -5.33 26.36 20.05
CA LEU A 347 -4.59 25.91 21.22
C LEU A 347 -4.86 26.77 22.45
N LEU A 348 -5.60 27.88 22.32
CA LEU A 348 -5.99 28.71 23.45
C LEU A 348 -7.20 28.11 24.19
N PRO A 349 -7.35 28.37 25.50
CA PRO A 349 -8.62 28.12 26.18
C PRO A 349 -9.80 28.67 25.36
N LEU A 350 -10.91 27.94 25.30
CA LEU A 350 -12.04 28.29 24.42
C LEU A 350 -12.54 29.73 24.65
N ASN A 351 -12.56 30.19 25.91
CA ASN A 351 -12.93 31.54 26.31
C ASN A 351 -11.92 32.62 25.88
N HIS A 352 -10.67 32.26 25.56
CA HIS A 352 -9.63 33.17 25.08
C HIS A 352 -9.48 33.18 23.55
N MET A 353 -10.07 32.23 22.82
CA MET A 353 -9.97 32.18 21.36
C MET A 353 -10.48 33.46 20.70
N LEU A 354 -11.59 34.02 21.19
CA LEU A 354 -12.15 35.27 20.66
C LEU A 354 -11.20 36.45 20.85
N TRP A 355 -10.56 36.55 22.02
CA TRP A 355 -9.60 37.60 22.32
C TRP A 355 -8.34 37.45 21.47
N GLY A 356 -7.84 36.22 21.29
CA GLY A 356 -6.73 35.94 20.38
C GLY A 356 -7.05 36.34 18.93
N LEU A 357 -8.25 36.03 18.44
CA LEU A 357 -8.68 36.43 17.10
C LEU A 357 -8.76 37.96 16.97
N GLN A 358 -9.33 38.64 17.96
CA GLN A 358 -9.36 40.11 18.00
C GLN A 358 -7.95 40.69 17.95
N TYR A 359 -7.02 40.17 18.74
CA TYR A 359 -5.62 40.58 18.70
C TYR A 359 -5.04 40.47 17.28
N LEU A 360 -5.19 39.32 16.61
CA LEU A 360 -4.70 39.13 15.24
C LEU A 360 -5.34 40.07 14.21
N ILE A 361 -6.62 40.44 14.39
CA ILE A 361 -7.28 41.43 13.52
C ILE A 361 -6.67 42.84 13.71
N HIS A 362 -6.32 43.20 14.94
CA HIS A 362 -5.71 44.50 15.26
C HIS A 362 -4.25 44.57 14.79
N THR A 363 -3.48 43.49 14.94
CA THR A 363 -2.06 43.42 14.55
C THR A 363 -1.85 42.95 13.11
N ARG A 364 -2.86 43.09 12.24
CA ARG A 364 -2.81 42.56 10.87
C ARG A 364 -1.73 43.27 10.03
N PRO A 365 -0.94 42.53 9.23
CA PRO A 365 0.04 43.15 8.34
C PRO A 365 -0.62 43.90 7.18
N ALA A 366 0.11 44.85 6.58
CA ALA A 366 -0.43 45.79 5.60
C ALA A 366 -0.44 45.22 4.16
N TYR A 367 -1.06 44.07 3.95
CA TYR A 367 -1.27 43.49 2.61
C TYR A 367 -2.74 43.66 2.16
N PRO A 368 -3.00 44.13 0.92
CA PRO A 368 -4.36 44.40 0.44
C PRO A 368 -5.32 43.20 0.49
N CYS A 369 -4.81 41.98 0.39
CA CYS A 369 -5.59 40.74 0.39
C CYS A 369 -5.94 40.20 1.78
N ILE A 370 -5.39 40.76 2.87
CA ILE A 370 -5.65 40.26 4.23
C ILE A 370 -7.10 40.38 4.68
N PRO A 371 -7.84 41.45 4.38
CA PRO A 371 -9.27 41.50 4.68
C PRO A 371 -10.05 40.31 4.09
N VAL A 372 -9.67 39.84 2.89
CA VAL A 372 -10.28 38.66 2.25
C VAL A 372 -9.95 37.38 3.01
N PHE A 373 -8.72 37.22 3.50
CA PHE A 373 -8.31 36.11 4.34
C PHE A 373 -9.08 36.09 5.67
N LEU A 374 -9.19 37.25 6.34
CA LEU A 374 -9.92 37.39 7.61
C LEU A 374 -11.41 37.06 7.45
N ASN A 375 -12.03 37.51 6.35
CA ASN A 375 -13.42 37.16 6.06
C ASN A 375 -13.60 35.66 5.82
N TYR A 376 -12.67 35.03 5.10
CA TYR A 376 -12.66 33.58 4.94
C TYR A 376 -12.55 32.85 6.29
N TYR A 377 -11.63 33.28 7.16
CA TYR A 377 -11.50 32.70 8.50
C TYR A 377 -12.79 32.86 9.30
N HIS A 378 -13.39 34.04 9.30
CA HIS A 378 -14.62 34.31 10.03
C HIS A 378 -15.78 33.41 9.56
N ASN A 379 -15.95 33.25 8.25
CA ASN A 379 -17.04 32.45 7.69
C ASN A 379 -16.81 30.93 7.85
N THR A 380 -15.56 30.49 7.96
CA THR A 380 -15.20 29.07 8.04
C THR A 380 -15.02 28.58 9.48
N TYR A 381 -14.44 29.42 10.36
CA TYR A 381 -13.98 29.07 11.70
C TYR A 381 -14.45 30.05 12.81
N GLY A 382 -15.16 31.12 12.47
CA GLY A 382 -15.68 32.10 13.44
C GLY A 382 -16.85 31.61 14.29
N SER A 383 -17.35 32.47 15.19
CA SER A 383 -18.41 32.14 16.17
C SER A 383 -19.77 31.76 15.57
N PHE A 384 -20.00 32.08 14.30
CA PHE A 384 -21.23 31.75 13.55
C PHE A 384 -20.93 30.99 12.25
N SER A 385 -19.79 30.31 12.22
CA SER A 385 -19.29 29.65 11.03
C SER A 385 -19.77 28.21 10.89
N ILE A 386 -19.39 27.60 9.78
CA ILE A 386 -19.56 26.17 9.50
C ILE A 386 -18.87 25.33 10.57
N PHE A 387 -17.71 25.77 11.07
CA PHE A 387 -16.95 25.08 12.11
C PHE A 387 -16.76 25.97 13.34
N LEU A 388 -17.69 25.86 14.28
CA LEU A 388 -17.67 26.63 15.53
C LEU A 388 -16.35 26.41 16.31
N PRO A 389 -15.88 27.40 17.10
CA PRO A 389 -14.60 27.32 17.82
C PRO A 389 -14.38 26.05 18.65
N HIS A 390 -15.41 25.57 19.35
CA HIS A 390 -15.30 24.34 20.15
C HIS A 390 -15.06 23.09 19.30
N MET A 391 -15.41 23.13 18.00
CA MET A 391 -15.21 22.02 17.08
C MET A 391 -13.78 21.87 16.62
N TYR A 392 -12.92 22.89 16.73
CA TYR A 392 -11.51 22.79 16.33
C TYR A 392 -10.59 23.28 17.46
N ASN A 393 -11.09 23.35 18.70
CA ASN A 393 -10.30 23.68 19.87
C ASN A 393 -9.56 22.44 20.37
N HIS A 394 -8.24 22.56 20.48
CA HIS A 394 -7.32 21.51 20.92
C HIS A 394 -6.60 21.85 22.23
N TYR A 395 -7.04 22.89 22.96
CA TYR A 395 -6.42 23.28 24.24
C TYR A 395 -6.39 22.14 25.25
N ARG A 396 -7.50 21.40 25.38
CA ARG A 396 -7.57 20.23 26.27
C ARG A 396 -6.60 19.14 25.84
N ASN A 397 -6.37 18.97 24.55
CA ASN A 397 -5.44 17.97 24.04
C ASN A 397 -4.01 18.29 24.49
N ILE A 398 -3.62 19.57 24.44
CA ILE A 398 -2.31 20.03 24.96
C ILE A 398 -2.21 19.84 26.48
N TYR A 399 -3.25 20.21 27.22
CA TYR A 399 -3.26 20.14 28.68
C TYR A 399 -3.15 18.69 29.20
N TYR A 400 -3.72 17.72 28.48
CA TYR A 400 -3.71 16.30 28.83
C TYR A 400 -2.66 15.48 28.07
N HIS A 401 -1.71 16.11 27.38
CA HIS A 401 -0.73 15.44 26.52
C HIS A 401 -1.36 14.49 25.48
N VAL A 402 -2.60 14.75 25.05
CA VAL A 402 -3.18 14.07 23.88
C VAL A 402 -2.48 14.66 22.66
N PRO A 403 -1.72 13.83 21.93
CA PRO A 403 -0.85 14.33 20.89
C PRO A 403 -1.64 14.97 19.74
N LYS A 404 -0.99 15.96 19.15
CA LYS A 404 -1.42 16.56 17.88
C LYS A 404 -1.45 15.40 16.89
N GLY A 405 -2.57 15.14 16.22
CA GLY A 405 -2.66 14.07 15.24
C GLY A 405 -1.44 14.13 14.32
N GLU A 406 -0.52 13.19 14.50
CA GLU A 406 0.76 13.15 13.83
C GLU A 406 0.54 12.60 12.42
N THR A 407 0.04 13.47 11.57
CA THR A 407 0.47 13.54 10.16
C THR A 407 1.63 14.56 10.02
N ALA A 408 2.23 14.97 11.15
CA ALA A 408 3.34 15.91 11.23
C ALA A 408 4.69 15.32 10.76
N ASP A 409 4.84 14.00 10.71
CA ASP A 409 6.08 13.35 10.23
C ASP A 409 6.28 13.41 8.71
N PHE A 410 5.39 14.08 7.98
CA PHE A 410 5.61 14.47 6.58
C PHE A 410 6.22 15.88 6.43
N TRP A 411 6.63 16.55 7.52
CA TRP A 411 7.08 17.95 7.49
C TRP A 411 8.49 18.20 8.06
N THR A 412 9.45 17.37 7.67
CA THR A 412 10.83 17.79 7.39
C THR A 412 11.20 17.48 5.95
#